data_AF-A0A9Q3UWL8-F1
#
_entry.id   AF-A0A9Q3UWL8-F1
#
_cell.length_a   1.000
_cell.length_b   1.000
_cell.length_c   1.000
_cell.angle_alpha   90.00
_cell.angle_beta   90.00
_cell.angle_gamma   90.00
#
_symmetry.space_group_name_H-M   'P 1'
#
loop_
_entity.id
_entity.type
_entity.pdbx_description
1 polymer ?
#
loop_
_entity_poly.entity_id
_entity_poly.type
_entity_poly.pdbx_seq_one_letter_code
_entity_poly.pdbx_strand_id
1 'polypeptide(L)'
;MKKILLILALLIFSNILFSQNKMNIPTEFPTDYGIFTFPLGSKIILELKETAKGKYEYRVLSIEPFKHYYSLQKRENLFKLNPDKNTIEIYFMGAFYNQGNDDKDWKTLLNLRNNLEVPLNYKADIKYYHKDDFENTSIIGAFPKATANEIWAHKIDFITLYNFEKLER
;
A
#
# COMPACT_ATOMS: atom_id res chain seq x y z
N MET A 1 12.56 42.16 26.24
CA MET A 1 12.89 41.68 24.88
C MET A 1 13.33 40.22 24.84
N LYS A 2 14.34 39.80 25.63
CA LYS A 2 14.82 38.39 25.65
C LYS A 2 13.73 37.34 25.96
N LYS A 3 12.81 37.62 26.89
CA LYS A 3 11.70 36.72 27.25
C LYS A 3 10.64 36.58 26.15
N ILE A 4 10.39 37.64 25.38
CA ILE A 4 9.43 37.65 24.27
C ILE A 4 9.98 36.84 23.09
N LEU A 5 11.27 36.97 22.80
CA LEU A 5 11.97 36.19 21.77
C LEU A 5 11.95 34.68 22.07
N LEU A 6 12.06 34.30 23.34
CA LEU A 6 12.01 32.90 23.76
C LEU A 6 10.61 32.28 23.56
N ILE A 7 9.55 33.05 23.86
CA ILE A 7 8.16 32.63 23.64
C ILE A 7 7.87 32.51 22.14
N LEU A 8 8.37 33.46 21.33
CA LEU A 8 8.23 33.39 19.88
C LEU A 8 8.94 32.16 19.29
N ALA A 9 10.14 31.85 19.77
CA ALA A 9 10.87 30.64 19.35
C ALA A 9 10.12 29.35 19.72
N LEU A 10 9.60 29.25 20.95
CA LEU A 10 8.81 28.10 21.41
C LEU A 10 7.55 27.89 20.57
N LEU A 11 6.87 28.96 20.16
CA LEU A 11 5.69 28.90 19.29
C LEU A 11 6.03 28.45 17.86
N ILE A 12 7.21 28.82 17.34
CA ILE A 12 7.65 28.36 16.01
C ILE A 12 8.02 26.87 16.06
N PHE A 13 8.70 26.42 17.12
CA PHE A 13 9.05 25.00 17.29
C PHE A 13 7.83 24.10 17.52
N SER A 14 6.78 24.59 18.21
CA SER A 14 5.56 23.79 18.39
C SER A 14 4.82 23.55 17.07
N ASN A 15 4.86 24.49 16.11
CA ASN A 15 4.23 24.32 14.81
C ASN A 15 4.97 23.33 13.90
N ILE A 16 6.29 23.17 14.06
CA ILE A 16 7.09 22.20 13.29
C ILE A 16 6.78 20.75 13.73
N LEU A 17 6.37 20.55 15.00
CA LEU A 17 6.01 19.23 15.54
C LEU A 17 4.59 18.76 15.15
N PHE A 18 3.77 19.60 14.51
CA PHE A 18 2.43 19.23 14.03
C PHE A 18 2.41 18.62 12.62
N SER A 19 3.57 18.32 12.02
CA SER A 19 3.64 17.33 10.94
C SER A 19 3.51 15.92 11.53
N GLN A 20 2.37 15.66 12.18
CA GLN A 20 1.94 14.29 12.45
C GLN A 20 1.87 13.57 11.11
N ASN A 21 2.33 12.30 11.08
CA ASN A 21 2.33 11.41 9.92
C ASN A 21 0.94 11.34 9.28
N LYS A 22 0.60 12.33 8.45
CA LYS A 22 -0.68 12.40 7.77
C LYS A 22 -0.63 11.31 6.72
N MET A 23 -1.49 10.30 6.88
CA MET A 23 -1.66 9.25 5.88
C MET A 23 -1.86 9.91 4.51
N ASN A 24 -0.97 9.62 3.57
CA ASN A 24 -1.02 10.21 2.23
C ASN A 24 -1.96 9.38 1.35
N ILE A 25 -3.26 9.46 1.64
CA ILE A 25 -4.29 8.76 0.87
C ILE A 25 -4.64 9.62 -0.35
N PRO A 26 -4.47 9.11 -1.59
CA PRO A 26 -4.84 9.85 -2.80
C PRO A 26 -6.30 10.28 -2.83
N THR A 27 -6.56 11.52 -3.20
CA THR A 27 -7.91 12.06 -3.40
C THR A 27 -8.22 12.44 -4.85
N GLU A 28 -7.19 12.50 -5.70
CA GLU A 28 -7.29 12.85 -7.12
C GLU A 28 -6.42 11.89 -7.94
N PHE A 29 -6.81 11.65 -9.19
CA PHE A 29 -6.16 10.69 -10.07
C PHE A 29 -6.03 11.21 -11.51
N PRO A 30 -4.92 10.93 -12.22
CA PRO A 30 -3.72 10.29 -11.68
C PRO A 30 -3.01 11.21 -10.69
N THR A 31 -2.36 10.64 -9.66
CA THR A 31 -1.55 11.43 -8.74
C THR A 31 -0.25 11.90 -9.39
N ASP A 32 0.45 12.81 -8.74
CA ASP A 32 1.89 12.95 -8.92
C ASP A 32 2.63 11.68 -8.46
N TYR A 33 3.91 11.56 -8.86
CA TYR A 33 4.76 10.47 -8.40
C TYR A 33 5.10 10.64 -6.91
N GLY A 34 4.97 9.57 -6.14
CA GLY A 34 5.17 9.65 -4.69
C GLY A 34 4.81 8.38 -3.92
N ILE A 35 4.89 8.48 -2.59
CA ILE A 35 4.55 7.40 -1.66
C ILE A 35 3.15 7.66 -1.11
N PHE A 36 2.28 6.68 -1.24
CA PHE A 36 0.87 6.76 -0.86
C PHE A 36 0.46 5.63 0.07
N THR A 37 -0.55 5.92 0.88
CA THR A 37 -1.16 5.00 1.84
C THR A 37 -2.53 4.60 1.32
N PHE A 38 -2.85 3.31 1.41
CA PHE A 38 -4.08 2.73 0.91
C PHE A 38 -4.90 2.13 2.05
N PRO A 39 -6.20 2.44 2.15
CA PRO A 39 -7.07 1.86 3.15
C PRO A 39 -7.47 0.43 2.78
N LEU A 40 -7.79 -0.39 3.79
CA LEU A 40 -8.39 -1.70 3.62
C LEU A 40 -9.68 -1.60 2.79
N GLY A 41 -9.89 -2.57 1.91
CA GLY A 41 -11.00 -2.57 0.96
C GLY A 41 -10.73 -1.69 -0.25
N SER A 42 -9.48 -1.67 -0.72
CA SER A 42 -9.07 -0.91 -1.90
C SER A 42 -8.63 -1.82 -3.04
N LYS A 43 -9.11 -1.52 -4.23
CA LYS A 43 -8.53 -1.96 -5.50
C LYS A 43 -7.74 -0.79 -6.09
N ILE A 44 -6.46 -0.98 -6.32
CA ILE A 44 -5.51 0.08 -6.66
C ILE A 44 -4.82 -0.26 -7.97
N ILE A 45 -4.63 0.74 -8.81
CA ILE A 45 -3.79 0.63 -10.01
C ILE A 45 -2.64 1.64 -9.88
N LEU A 46 -1.41 1.13 -9.87
CA LEU A 46 -0.19 1.95 -9.88
C LEU A 46 0.40 1.94 -11.27
N GLU A 47 0.86 3.09 -11.76
CA GLU A 47 1.76 3.17 -12.92
C GLU A 47 3.18 3.38 -12.42
N LEU A 48 4.12 2.56 -12.89
CA LEU A 48 5.53 2.65 -12.51
C LEU A 48 6.36 3.23 -13.64
N LYS A 49 7.31 4.08 -13.27
CA LYS A 49 8.29 4.67 -14.18
C LYS A 49 9.69 4.47 -13.61
N GLU A 50 10.60 3.95 -14.44
CA GLU A 50 12.01 3.86 -14.08
C GLU A 50 12.63 5.27 -14.05
N THR A 51 13.21 5.66 -12.92
CA THR A 51 13.81 7.00 -12.72
C THR A 51 15.33 6.96 -12.71
N ALA A 52 15.89 5.83 -12.25
CA ALA A 52 17.30 5.50 -12.35
C ALA A 52 17.42 4.01 -12.64
N LYS A 53 18.62 3.56 -13.02
CA LYS A 53 18.88 2.15 -13.36
C LYS A 53 18.36 1.22 -12.25
N GLY A 54 17.28 0.51 -12.52
CA GLY A 54 16.63 -0.43 -11.60
C GLY A 54 15.82 0.19 -10.48
N LYS A 55 15.54 1.50 -10.46
CA LYS A 55 14.72 2.17 -9.44
C LYS A 55 13.46 2.75 -10.06
N TYR A 56 12.33 2.58 -9.39
CA TYR A 56 11.02 2.98 -9.88
C TYR A 56 10.33 3.93 -8.92
N GLU A 57 9.77 4.99 -9.49
CA GLU A 57 8.72 5.76 -8.84
C GLU A 57 7.37 5.30 -9.38
N TYR A 58 6.32 5.56 -8.62
CA TYR A 58 4.96 5.29 -9.06
C TYR A 58 4.04 6.46 -8.82
N ARG A 59 2.98 6.50 -9.61
CA ARG A 59 1.79 7.30 -9.34
C ARG A 59 0.57 6.41 -9.30
N VAL A 60 -0.46 6.85 -8.59
CA VAL A 60 -1.72 6.12 -8.47
C VAL A 60 -2.64 6.55 -9.61
N LEU A 61 -3.04 5.59 -10.44
CA LEU A 61 -3.98 5.83 -11.54
C LEU A 61 -5.44 5.75 -11.08
N SER A 62 -5.74 4.88 -10.12
CA SER A 62 -7.06 4.79 -9.51
C SER A 62 -7.04 4.07 -8.17
N ILE A 63 -8.02 4.41 -7.33
CA ILE A 63 -8.43 3.63 -6.16
C ILE A 63 -9.95 3.45 -6.25
N GLU A 64 -10.39 2.20 -6.28
CA GLU A 64 -11.80 1.81 -6.27
C GLU A 64 -12.12 1.10 -4.96
N PRO A 65 -13.25 1.42 -4.29
CA PRO A 65 -13.70 0.66 -3.12
C PRO A 65 -13.98 -0.80 -3.49
N PHE A 66 -13.41 -1.73 -2.74
CA PHE A 66 -13.62 -3.16 -2.85
C PHE A 66 -14.27 -3.68 -1.56
N LYS A 67 -15.58 -3.93 -1.63
CA LYS A 67 -16.40 -4.30 -0.46
C LYS A 67 -16.52 -5.81 -0.26
N HIS A 68 -15.99 -6.61 -1.17
CA HIS A 68 -16.09 -8.05 -1.09
C HIS A 68 -14.95 -8.63 -0.25
N TYR A 69 -15.26 -9.66 0.51
CA TYR A 69 -14.25 -10.47 1.18
C TYR A 69 -13.79 -11.59 0.26
N TYR A 70 -12.49 -11.86 0.24
CA TYR A 70 -11.90 -12.86 -0.64
C TYR A 70 -11.92 -14.26 0.00
N SER A 71 -12.40 -15.26 -0.73
CA SER A 71 -12.30 -16.66 -0.30
C SER A 71 -10.94 -17.26 -0.68
N LEU A 72 -10.13 -17.56 0.33
CA LEU A 72 -8.84 -18.23 0.16
C LEU A 72 -8.99 -19.70 -0.31
N GLN A 73 -10.15 -20.32 -0.09
CA GLN A 73 -10.44 -21.68 -0.56
C GLN A 73 -10.82 -21.72 -2.05
N LYS A 74 -11.75 -20.87 -2.49
CA LYS A 74 -12.30 -20.91 -3.86
C LYS A 74 -11.41 -20.23 -4.90
N ARG A 75 -10.45 -19.40 -4.45
CA ARG A 75 -9.48 -18.66 -5.27
C ARG A 75 -10.08 -18.06 -6.54
N GLU A 76 -10.82 -16.97 -6.35
CA GLU A 76 -11.40 -16.20 -7.45
C GLU A 76 -10.33 -15.45 -8.24
N ASN A 77 -10.54 -15.30 -9.55
CA ASN A 77 -9.69 -14.46 -10.38
C ASN A 77 -10.16 -13.01 -10.29
N LEU A 78 -9.33 -12.15 -9.68
CA LEU A 78 -9.65 -10.75 -9.45
C LEU A 78 -9.13 -9.82 -10.54
N PHE A 79 -8.15 -10.25 -11.32
CA PHE A 79 -7.44 -9.34 -12.20
C PHE A 79 -8.01 -9.33 -13.62
N LYS A 80 -7.87 -8.19 -14.29
CA LYS A 80 -8.26 -8.05 -15.70
C LYS A 80 -7.51 -9.07 -16.56
N LEU A 81 -8.16 -9.68 -17.53
CA LEU A 81 -7.48 -10.61 -18.46
C LEU A 81 -6.34 -9.92 -19.22
N ASN A 82 -6.56 -8.67 -19.64
CA ASN A 82 -5.60 -7.85 -20.37
C ASN A 82 -5.23 -6.62 -19.51
N PRO A 83 -4.18 -6.69 -18.68
CA PRO A 83 -3.69 -5.55 -17.92
C PRO A 83 -3.10 -4.45 -18.80
N ASP A 84 -3.14 -3.23 -18.27
CA ASP A 84 -2.37 -2.12 -18.81
C ASP A 84 -0.87 -2.35 -18.56
N LYS A 85 -0.03 -2.08 -19.56
CA LYS A 85 1.42 -2.24 -19.43
C LYS A 85 1.99 -1.26 -18.42
N ASN A 86 3.12 -1.62 -17.80
CA ASN A 86 3.82 -0.80 -16.81
C ASN A 86 2.98 -0.46 -15.57
N THR A 87 2.03 -1.33 -15.23
CA THR A 87 1.20 -1.16 -14.05
C THR A 87 1.43 -2.26 -13.02
N ILE A 88 1.05 -1.96 -11.79
CA ILE A 88 0.79 -2.95 -10.75
C ILE A 88 -0.68 -2.83 -10.37
N GLU A 89 -1.40 -3.94 -10.45
CA GLU A 89 -2.77 -4.04 -9.92
C GLU A 89 -2.73 -4.66 -8.54
N ILE A 90 -3.47 -4.07 -7.60
CA ILE A 90 -3.43 -4.45 -6.19
C ILE A 90 -4.85 -4.54 -5.66
N TYR A 91 -5.13 -5.58 -4.91
CA TYR A 91 -6.29 -5.66 -4.03
C TYR A 91 -5.81 -5.79 -2.60
N PHE A 92 -6.18 -4.82 -1.77
CA PHE A 92 -5.94 -4.84 -0.33
C PHE A 92 -7.27 -4.96 0.40
N MET A 93 -7.57 -6.14 0.95
CA MET A 93 -8.93 -6.50 1.36
C MET A 93 -8.94 -7.54 2.50
N GLY A 94 -10.12 -7.72 3.10
CA GLY A 94 -10.37 -8.84 3.99
C GLY A 94 -10.50 -10.16 3.23
N ALA A 95 -10.05 -11.25 3.85
CA ALA A 95 -10.11 -12.59 3.30
C ALA A 95 -10.44 -13.62 4.39
N PHE A 96 -10.94 -14.78 3.99
CA PHE A 96 -11.28 -15.88 4.91
C PHE A 96 -11.01 -17.25 4.27
N TYR A 97 -10.79 -18.27 5.09
CA TYR A 97 -10.72 -19.66 4.62
C TYR A 97 -12.12 -20.28 4.45
N ASN A 98 -13.02 -20.12 5.42
CA ASN A 98 -14.33 -20.83 5.46
C ASN A 98 -15.47 -20.02 4.84
N GLN A 99 -16.64 -19.92 5.50
CA GLN A 99 -17.72 -19.00 5.10
C GLN A 99 -17.48 -17.56 5.57
N GLY A 100 -16.43 -17.31 6.37
CA GLY A 100 -16.10 -15.98 6.88
C GLY A 100 -17.07 -15.47 7.95
N ASN A 101 -17.73 -16.38 8.69
CA ASN A 101 -18.76 -16.02 9.67
C ASN A 101 -18.19 -15.62 11.04
N ASP A 102 -16.93 -15.98 11.36
CA ASP A 102 -16.28 -15.68 12.63
C ASP A 102 -15.08 -14.73 12.44
N ASP A 103 -14.93 -13.71 13.31
CA ASP A 103 -13.80 -12.76 13.27
C ASP A 103 -12.42 -13.44 13.40
N LYS A 104 -12.33 -14.60 14.08
CA LYS A 104 -11.08 -15.38 14.18
C LYS A 104 -10.61 -15.91 12.82
N ASP A 105 -11.54 -16.10 11.89
CA ASP A 105 -11.26 -16.58 10.53
C ASP A 105 -10.83 -15.42 9.63
N TRP A 106 -10.93 -14.17 10.10
CA TRP A 106 -10.49 -12.99 9.37
C TRP A 106 -9.01 -13.05 9.04
N LYS A 107 -8.68 -12.69 7.81
CA LYS A 107 -7.33 -12.43 7.33
C LYS A 107 -7.33 -11.12 6.57
N THR A 108 -6.20 -10.42 6.59
CA THR A 108 -5.98 -9.35 5.62
C THR A 108 -5.15 -9.91 4.46
N LEU A 109 -5.54 -9.60 3.24
CA LEU A 109 -4.89 -10.04 2.02
C LEU A 109 -4.42 -8.85 1.20
N LEU A 110 -3.15 -8.87 0.80
CA LEU A 110 -2.62 -8.06 -0.30
C LEU A 110 -2.41 -9.01 -1.48
N ASN A 111 -3.24 -8.84 -2.51
CA ASN A 111 -3.17 -9.60 -3.75
C ASN A 111 -2.63 -8.67 -4.84
N LEU A 112 -1.45 -8.94 -5.36
CA LEU A 112 -0.71 -8.03 -6.23
C LEU A 112 -0.33 -8.72 -7.53
N ARG A 113 -0.59 -8.07 -8.67
CA ARG A 113 -0.11 -8.51 -9.99
C ARG A 113 0.83 -7.47 -10.58
N ASN A 114 2.05 -7.91 -10.90
CA ASN A 114 3.03 -7.08 -11.60
C ASN A 114 2.89 -7.24 -13.12
N ASN A 115 2.48 -6.18 -13.80
CA ASN A 115 2.32 -6.12 -15.26
C ASN A 115 3.53 -5.49 -15.97
N LEU A 116 4.64 -5.28 -15.27
CA LEU A 116 5.94 -4.95 -15.87
C LEU A 116 6.64 -6.23 -16.35
N GLU A 117 7.59 -6.06 -17.26
CA GLU A 117 8.43 -7.17 -17.76
C GLU A 117 9.57 -7.55 -16.81
N VAL A 118 9.79 -6.75 -15.77
CA VAL A 118 10.89 -6.92 -14.81
C VAL A 118 10.37 -7.32 -13.42
N PRO A 119 11.06 -8.23 -12.71
CA PRO A 119 10.74 -8.53 -11.31
C PRO A 119 11.14 -7.37 -10.42
N LEU A 120 10.32 -7.11 -9.41
CA LEU A 120 10.50 -5.99 -8.49
C LEU A 120 10.55 -6.45 -7.04
N ASN A 121 11.41 -5.83 -6.26
CA ASN A 121 11.28 -5.72 -4.81
C ASN A 121 10.56 -4.41 -4.47
N TYR A 122 9.92 -4.41 -3.30
CA TYR A 122 9.33 -3.22 -2.71
C TYR A 122 9.35 -3.37 -1.19
N LYS A 123 8.93 -2.32 -0.50
CA LYS A 123 8.73 -2.33 0.95
C LYS A 123 7.28 -2.01 1.25
N ALA A 124 6.81 -2.53 2.38
CA ALA A 124 5.48 -2.24 2.88
C ALA A 124 5.55 -1.90 4.37
N ASP A 125 4.86 -0.83 4.74
CA ASP A 125 4.55 -0.52 6.13
C ASP A 125 3.04 -0.66 6.32
N ILE A 126 2.63 -1.27 7.42
CA ILE A 126 1.23 -1.57 7.74
C ILE A 126 0.82 -0.94 9.06
N LYS A 127 -0.43 -0.48 9.13
CA LYS A 127 -1.05 0.01 10.37
C LYS A 127 -2.21 -0.89 10.76
N TYR A 128 -2.09 -1.55 11.90
CA TYR A 128 -3.13 -2.42 12.45
C TYR A 128 -4.28 -1.62 13.06
N TYR A 129 -5.48 -2.19 13.08
CA TYR A 129 -6.67 -1.52 13.63
C TYR A 129 -6.56 -1.14 15.11
N HIS A 130 -5.67 -1.80 15.86
CA HIS A 130 -5.49 -1.62 17.30
C HIS A 130 -4.19 -0.88 17.66
N LYS A 131 -3.46 -0.36 16.66
CA LYS A 131 -2.22 0.40 16.86
C LYS A 131 -2.25 1.67 16.03
N ASP A 132 -1.68 2.74 16.58
CA ASP A 132 -1.64 4.01 15.87
C ASP A 132 -0.45 4.15 14.92
N ASP A 133 0.62 3.39 15.18
CA ASP A 133 1.88 3.47 14.42
C ASP A 133 1.90 2.52 13.23
N PHE A 134 2.64 2.92 12.20
CA PHE A 134 3.02 2.04 11.10
C PHE A 134 4.22 1.19 11.51
N GLU A 135 4.18 -0.09 11.17
CA GLU A 135 5.32 -1.00 11.32
C GLU A 135 5.68 -1.62 9.97
N ASN A 136 6.98 -1.80 9.75
CA ASN A 136 7.47 -2.46 8.55
C ASN A 136 7.09 -3.95 8.58
N THR A 137 6.65 -4.47 7.44
CA THR A 137 6.39 -5.91 7.27
C THR A 137 7.26 -6.47 6.16
N SER A 138 7.60 -7.75 6.28
CA SER A 138 8.14 -8.51 5.17
C SER A 138 7.07 -8.67 4.08
N ILE A 139 7.51 -8.59 2.82
CA ILE A 139 6.72 -8.85 1.62
C ILE A 139 7.55 -9.65 0.62
N ILE A 140 6.88 -10.40 -0.24
CA ILE A 140 7.45 -11.12 -1.37
C ILE A 140 7.58 -10.19 -2.57
N GLY A 141 8.67 -10.37 -3.31
CA GLY A 141 8.90 -9.66 -4.57
C GLY A 141 7.75 -9.87 -5.57
N ALA A 142 7.52 -8.85 -6.38
CA ALA A 142 6.50 -8.84 -7.41
C ALA A 142 7.08 -9.33 -8.73
N PHE A 143 6.80 -10.57 -9.12
CA PHE A 143 7.34 -11.18 -10.34
C PHE A 143 6.46 -10.90 -11.57
N PRO A 144 7.04 -10.72 -12.78
CA PRO A 144 6.31 -10.41 -14.00
C PRO A 144 5.21 -11.42 -14.28
N LYS A 145 3.99 -10.92 -14.56
CA LYS A 145 2.81 -11.72 -14.92
C LYS A 145 2.37 -12.73 -13.85
N ALA A 146 2.99 -12.71 -12.67
CA ALA A 146 2.62 -13.54 -11.54
C ALA A 146 1.72 -12.75 -10.58
N THR A 147 0.90 -13.48 -9.83
CA THR A 147 0.17 -12.94 -8.69
C THR A 147 0.94 -13.27 -7.42
N ALA A 148 1.23 -12.25 -6.62
CA ALA A 148 1.79 -12.34 -5.28
C ALA A 148 0.66 -12.19 -4.25
N ASN A 149 0.65 -13.06 -3.24
CA ASN A 149 -0.34 -13.06 -2.17
C ASN A 149 0.36 -12.94 -0.83
N GLU A 150 0.10 -11.86 -0.11
CA GLU A 150 0.47 -11.73 1.31
C GLU A 150 -0.76 -11.86 2.18
N ILE A 151 -0.68 -12.70 3.22
CA ILE A 151 -1.80 -12.98 4.12
C ILE A 151 -1.35 -12.72 5.56
N TRP A 152 -2.06 -11.82 6.24
CA TRP A 152 -1.84 -11.54 7.65
C TRP A 152 -3.00 -12.04 8.50
N ALA A 153 -2.66 -12.52 9.70
CA ALA A 153 -3.63 -13.06 10.67
C ALA A 153 -4.55 -11.99 11.28
N HIS A 154 -4.17 -10.72 11.22
CA HIS A 154 -4.88 -9.62 11.86
C HIS A 154 -5.41 -8.62 10.83
N LYS A 155 -6.43 -7.87 11.24
CA LYS A 155 -6.95 -6.75 10.46
C LYS A 155 -5.93 -5.61 10.39
N ILE A 156 -5.57 -5.25 9.17
CA ILE A 156 -4.72 -4.09 8.86
C ILE A 156 -5.63 -3.04 8.23
N ASP A 157 -5.65 -1.83 8.79
CA ASP A 157 -6.51 -0.75 8.29
C ASP A 157 -5.85 -0.01 7.13
N PHE A 158 -4.52 0.11 7.12
CA PHE A 158 -3.78 0.83 6.08
C PHE A 158 -2.47 0.13 5.71
N ILE A 159 -2.09 0.26 4.43
CA ILE A 159 -0.81 -0.16 3.91
C ILE A 159 -0.16 0.94 3.09
N THR A 160 1.14 1.14 3.26
CA THR A 160 1.95 2.07 2.45
C THR A 160 2.98 1.25 1.68
N LEU A 161 3.01 1.39 0.37
CA LEU A 161 3.94 0.68 -0.52
C LEU A 161 4.97 1.64 -1.08
N TYR A 162 6.25 1.28 -1.03
CA TYR A 162 7.34 2.20 -1.39
C TYR A 162 8.62 1.47 -1.80
N ASN A 163 9.60 2.24 -2.30
CA ASN A 163 10.92 1.76 -2.73
C ASN A 163 10.85 0.58 -3.72
N PHE A 164 10.14 0.77 -4.82
CA PHE A 164 10.11 -0.22 -5.90
C PHE A 164 11.46 -0.24 -6.61
N GLU A 165 12.10 -1.40 -6.62
CA GLU A 165 13.42 -1.61 -7.21
C GLU A 165 13.43 -2.91 -8.00
N LYS A 166 14.21 -2.99 -9.07
CA LYS A 166 14.40 -4.22 -9.83
C LYS A 166 15.03 -5.26 -8.94
N LEU A 167 14.44 -6.46 -8.89
CA LEU A 167 15.04 -7.59 -8.19
C LEU A 167 16.32 -8.01 -8.94
N GLU A 168 17.47 -7.81 -8.31
CA GLU A 168 18.76 -8.31 -8.80
C GLU A 168 18.89 -9.81 -8.48
N ARG A 169 19.54 -10.55 -9.38
CA ARG A 169 19.77 -12.01 -9.26
C ARG A 169 21.01 -12.30 -8.43
#